data_AF-A0A1Y6A3C5-F1
#
_entry.id   AF-A0A1Y6A3C5-F1
#
_cell.length_a   1.000
_cell.length_b   1.000
_cell.length_c   1.000
_cell.angle_alpha   90.00
_cell.angle_beta   90.00
_cell.angle_gamma   90.00
#
_symmetry.space_group_name_H-M   'P 1'
#
loop_
_entity.id
_entity.type
_entity.pdbx_description
1 polymer ?
#
loop_
_entity_poly.entity_id
_entity_poly.type
_entity_poly.pdbx_seq_one_letter_code
_entity_poly.pdbx_strand_id
1 'polypeptide(L)'
;MKHKKHLSIALVALTITSGIAGCSNAASSKQSTTVKATNTETDTQNTKDIKTNLIAKADAVSKKIDEASQKSGWIEATDFPDIASDLQLLAVTVGMEHEKLVNHNETLRNKIMDVKKKVSSFSNEEATVANKNLTSGNVIYQAILMDDFHNILDEVNLSHSNNDLATLVSIDKSSPEAEIIKQAREGIESIEKYTYPTIQRIETNFSKYPSSFSDKEFKLIGESINNLKSSLEKQLKMMKQFDGNTENSELDYEYLLKSATEDYKKAETNIEKLESSWNIVYTSK
;
A
#
# COMPACT_ATOMS: atom_id res chain seq x y z
N MET A 1 -45.96 -0.33 12.32
CA MET A 1 -45.48 0.77 11.44
C MET A 1 -44.30 1.42 12.13
N LYS A 2 -43.07 0.98 11.82
CA LYS A 2 -41.83 1.60 12.31
C LYS A 2 -41.38 2.64 11.29
N HIS A 3 -40.92 3.79 11.78
CA HIS A 3 -40.67 5.00 11.00
C HIS A 3 -39.80 4.76 9.76
N LYS A 4 -40.28 5.26 8.61
CA LYS A 4 -39.61 5.20 7.31
C LYS A 4 -38.29 5.98 7.37
N LYS A 5 -37.15 5.32 7.12
CA LYS A 5 -35.85 5.96 6.92
C LYS A 5 -35.83 6.59 5.52
N HIS A 6 -36.28 7.84 5.39
CA HIS A 6 -36.03 8.62 4.18
C HIS A 6 -34.63 9.25 4.30
N LEU A 7 -33.65 8.57 3.73
CA LEU A 7 -32.29 9.08 3.62
C LEU A 7 -32.25 10.16 2.52
N SER A 8 -32.44 11.42 2.92
CA SER A 8 -32.07 12.56 2.08
C SER A 8 -30.58 12.83 2.26
N ILE A 9 -29.72 11.94 1.74
CA ILE A 9 -28.33 12.31 1.48
C ILE A 9 -28.39 13.33 0.34
N ALA A 10 -28.36 14.61 0.69
CA ALA A 10 -27.96 15.64 -0.24
C ALA A 10 -26.46 15.42 -0.45
N LEU A 11 -26.11 14.84 -1.60
CA LEU A 11 -24.72 14.77 -2.05
C LEU A 11 -24.22 16.22 -2.08
N VAL A 12 -23.39 16.62 -1.11
CA VAL A 12 -22.65 17.87 -1.23
C VAL A 12 -21.70 17.63 -2.39
N ALA A 13 -22.03 18.19 -3.55
CA ALA A 13 -21.16 18.25 -4.69
C ALA A 13 -19.91 19.03 -4.26
N LEU A 14 -18.90 18.30 -3.75
CA LEU A 14 -17.58 18.83 -3.51
C LEU A 14 -16.98 19.09 -4.89
N THR A 15 -17.15 20.31 -5.37
CA THR A 15 -16.43 20.84 -6.53
C THR A 15 -14.95 20.69 -6.26
N ILE A 16 -14.35 19.67 -6.87
CA ILE A 16 -12.91 19.51 -6.98
C ILE A 16 -12.43 20.68 -7.83
N THR A 17 -11.89 21.72 -7.20
CA THR A 17 -11.02 22.66 -7.92
C THR A 17 -9.73 21.91 -8.20
N SER A 18 -9.72 21.17 -9.31
CA SER A 18 -8.50 20.68 -9.92
C SER A 18 -7.69 21.89 -10.36
N GLY A 19 -6.67 22.21 -9.56
CA GLY A 19 -5.62 23.12 -9.98
C GLY A 19 -4.88 22.48 -11.14
N ILE A 20 -5.35 22.72 -12.36
CA ILE A 20 -4.59 22.45 -13.58
C ILE A 20 -3.42 23.44 -13.58
N ALA A 21 -2.29 23.02 -13.01
CA ALA A 21 -0.99 23.47 -13.47
C ALA A 21 -0.53 22.37 -14.45
N GLY A 22 -0.85 22.48 -15.73
CA GLY A 22 0.02 23.20 -16.65
C GLY A 22 0.98 22.19 -17.28
N CYS A 23 0.54 21.53 -18.35
CA CYS A 23 1.40 20.74 -19.22
C CYS A 23 2.54 21.64 -19.75
N SER A 24 3.79 21.26 -19.48
CA SER A 24 4.90 21.60 -20.36
C SER A 24 5.84 20.39 -20.45
N ASN A 25 6.20 20.05 -21.68
CA ASN A 25 6.97 18.87 -22.11
C ASN A 25 8.27 18.64 -21.32
N ALA A 26 8.62 17.37 -21.04
CA ALA A 26 9.67 16.64 -21.76
C ALA A 26 10.12 15.35 -21.02
N ALA A 27 10.38 14.32 -21.85
CA ALA A 27 11.26 13.17 -21.64
C ALA A 27 10.92 12.11 -20.58
N SER A 28 10.76 10.87 -21.06
CA SER A 28 10.80 9.66 -20.25
C SER A 28 12.11 9.59 -19.46
N SER A 29 12.07 9.76 -18.14
CA SER A 29 13.22 9.53 -17.27
C SER A 29 13.24 8.07 -16.83
N LYS A 30 14.03 7.24 -17.52
CA LYS A 30 14.65 6.09 -16.85
C LYS A 30 15.63 6.65 -15.84
N GLN A 31 15.25 6.70 -14.57
CA GLN A 31 16.14 7.17 -13.51
C GLN A 31 17.18 6.09 -13.22
N SER A 32 18.28 6.12 -13.97
CA SER A 32 19.53 5.45 -13.60
C SER A 32 20.31 6.39 -12.70
N THR A 33 20.41 6.05 -11.43
CA THR A 33 21.28 6.74 -10.46
C THR A 33 22.73 6.34 -10.74
N THR A 34 23.41 7.01 -11.66
CA THR A 34 24.86 6.86 -11.85
C THR A 34 25.58 7.93 -11.03
N VAL A 35 26.18 7.53 -9.90
CA VAL A 35 27.09 8.38 -9.11
C VAL A 35 28.53 8.06 -9.55
N LYS A 36 29.30 9.09 -9.96
CA LYS A 36 30.70 8.97 -10.40
C LYS A 36 31.64 8.70 -9.23
N ALA A 37 32.58 7.78 -9.47
CA ALA A 37 33.53 7.21 -8.51
C ALA A 37 34.72 8.11 -8.15
N THR A 38 35.23 7.92 -6.93
CA THR A 38 36.63 8.17 -6.53
C THR A 38 37.12 6.91 -5.83
N ASN A 39 38.03 6.19 -6.49
CA ASN A 39 38.58 4.90 -6.03
C ASN A 39 39.73 5.11 -5.04
N THR A 40 39.73 4.34 -3.94
CA THR A 40 40.94 4.00 -3.17
C THR A 40 40.93 2.53 -2.78
N GLU A 41 42.07 1.86 -2.90
CA GLU A 41 42.29 0.40 -2.90
C GLU A 41 42.01 -0.35 -1.57
N THR A 42 41.38 0.30 -0.59
CA THR A 42 40.91 -0.33 0.67
C THR A 42 39.52 -0.99 0.56
N ASP A 43 38.83 -0.88 -0.57
CA ASP A 43 37.40 -1.20 -0.73
C ASP A 43 37.06 -2.65 -1.18
N THR A 44 38.03 -3.46 -1.59
CA THR A 44 37.76 -4.79 -2.17
C THR A 44 37.30 -5.84 -1.15
N GLN A 45 37.84 -5.80 0.08
CA GLN A 45 37.41 -6.72 1.15
C GLN A 45 35.98 -6.39 1.62
N ASN A 46 35.71 -5.10 1.82
CA ASN A 46 34.40 -4.59 2.26
C ASN A 46 33.30 -4.88 1.23
N THR A 47 33.64 -4.91 -0.07
CA THR A 47 32.66 -5.22 -1.12
C THR A 47 32.27 -6.69 -1.17
N LYS A 48 33.24 -7.61 -1.05
CA LYS A 48 32.92 -9.05 -1.05
C LYS A 48 31.96 -9.36 0.09
N ASP A 49 32.13 -8.69 1.23
CA ASP A 49 31.26 -8.80 2.39
C ASP A 49 29.85 -8.21 2.13
N ILE A 50 29.76 -7.07 1.43
CA ILE A 50 28.46 -6.47 1.03
C ILE A 50 27.69 -7.36 0.05
N LYS A 51 28.33 -7.85 -1.01
CA LYS A 51 27.67 -8.77 -1.97
C LYS A 51 27.24 -10.05 -1.29
N THR A 52 28.06 -10.58 -0.39
CA THR A 52 27.72 -11.76 0.42
C THR A 52 26.51 -11.49 1.30
N ASN A 53 26.40 -10.31 1.91
CA ASN A 53 25.22 -9.92 2.70
C ASN A 53 23.94 -9.83 1.83
N LEU A 54 24.01 -9.18 0.66
CA LEU A 54 22.89 -9.10 -0.28
C LEU A 54 22.43 -10.50 -0.73
N ILE A 55 23.37 -11.39 -1.06
CA ILE A 55 23.05 -12.79 -1.41
C ILE A 55 22.44 -13.52 -0.22
N ALA A 56 22.99 -13.35 0.98
CA ALA A 56 22.46 -13.98 2.20
C ALA A 56 21.02 -13.52 2.51
N LYS A 57 20.67 -12.26 2.23
CA LYS A 57 19.28 -11.79 2.33
C LYS A 57 18.37 -12.46 1.29
N ALA A 58 18.83 -12.62 0.05
CA ALA A 58 18.09 -13.36 -0.97
C ALA A 58 17.94 -14.86 -0.60
N ASP A 59 18.96 -15.47 0.01
CA ASP A 59 18.90 -16.83 0.56
C ASP A 59 17.89 -16.95 1.70
N ALA A 60 17.81 -15.95 2.58
CA ALA A 60 16.82 -15.93 3.65
C ALA A 60 15.38 -15.91 3.10
N VAL A 61 15.12 -15.16 2.03
CA VAL A 61 13.80 -15.19 1.36
C VAL A 61 13.54 -16.54 0.69
N SER A 62 14.57 -17.15 0.08
CA SER A 62 14.45 -18.51 -0.47
C SER A 62 14.07 -19.52 0.62
N LYS A 63 14.68 -19.42 1.79
CA LYS A 63 14.37 -20.26 2.95
C LYS A 63 12.93 -20.05 3.43
N LYS A 64 12.44 -18.80 3.48
CA LYS A 64 11.03 -18.50 3.80
C LYS A 64 10.05 -19.17 2.82
N ILE A 65 10.36 -19.16 1.52
CA ILE A 65 9.55 -19.85 0.50
C ILE A 65 9.53 -21.36 0.75
N ASP A 66 10.68 -21.95 1.02
CA ASP A 66 10.79 -23.39 1.25
C ASP A 66 10.04 -23.80 2.53
N GLU A 67 10.18 -23.02 3.60
CA GLU A 67 9.46 -23.23 4.87
C GLU A 67 7.93 -23.08 4.70
N ALA A 68 7.47 -22.01 4.04
CA ALA A 68 6.05 -21.76 3.83
C ALA A 68 5.39 -22.79 2.90
N SER A 69 6.14 -23.38 1.98
CA SER A 69 5.64 -24.43 1.07
C SER A 69 5.84 -25.86 1.59
N GLN A 70 6.54 -26.05 2.71
CA GLN A 70 6.95 -27.38 3.18
C GLN A 70 5.78 -28.32 3.49
N LYS A 71 4.66 -27.77 4.01
CA LYS A 71 3.53 -28.56 4.52
C LYS A 71 2.55 -28.97 3.43
N SER A 72 2.19 -28.05 2.55
CA SER A 72 1.14 -28.25 1.55
C SER A 72 1.66 -28.29 0.11
N GLY A 73 2.93 -27.92 -0.12
CA GLY A 73 3.51 -27.80 -1.47
C GLY A 73 3.23 -26.46 -2.14
N TRP A 74 2.38 -25.60 -1.53
CA TRP A 74 2.12 -24.23 -1.94
C TRP A 74 2.28 -23.28 -0.74
N ILE A 75 2.54 -22.00 -1.01
CA ILE A 75 2.59 -20.98 0.04
C ILE A 75 1.16 -20.57 0.37
N GLU A 76 0.78 -20.60 1.65
CA GLU A 76 -0.53 -20.16 2.09
C GLU A 76 -0.73 -18.66 1.85
N ALA A 77 -1.98 -18.27 1.60
CA ALA A 77 -2.31 -16.87 1.29
C ALA A 77 -1.93 -15.89 2.42
N THR A 78 -1.82 -16.37 3.66
CA THR A 78 -1.39 -15.59 4.82
C THR A 78 0.12 -15.35 4.86
N ASP A 79 0.92 -16.26 4.32
CA ASP A 79 2.39 -16.18 4.36
C ASP A 79 2.95 -15.45 3.13
N PHE A 80 2.25 -15.56 2.00
CA PHE A 80 2.67 -14.96 0.74
C PHE A 80 2.99 -13.45 0.82
N PRO A 81 2.17 -12.59 1.49
CA PRO A 81 2.44 -11.15 1.53
C PRO A 81 3.78 -10.78 2.19
N ASP A 82 4.20 -11.51 3.22
CA ASP A 82 5.49 -11.28 3.89
C ASP A 82 6.66 -11.59 2.95
N ILE A 83 6.60 -12.76 2.31
CA ILE A 83 7.59 -13.23 1.33
C ILE A 83 7.67 -12.27 0.14
N ALA A 84 6.51 -11.88 -0.40
CA ALA A 84 6.41 -10.98 -1.54
C ALA A 84 7.04 -9.62 -1.21
N SER A 85 6.78 -9.08 -0.02
CA SER A 85 7.34 -7.79 0.41
C SER A 85 8.87 -7.85 0.50
N ASP A 86 9.42 -8.88 1.15
CA ASP A 86 10.88 -9.03 1.27
C ASP A 86 11.56 -9.18 -0.09
N LEU A 87 10.96 -9.99 -0.98
CA LEU A 87 11.47 -10.19 -2.33
C LEU A 87 11.37 -8.91 -3.17
N GLN A 88 10.28 -8.17 -3.04
CA GLN A 88 10.06 -6.92 -3.78
C GLN A 88 11.07 -5.84 -3.35
N LEU A 89 11.35 -5.72 -2.04
CA LEU A 89 12.39 -4.84 -1.55
C LEU A 89 13.77 -5.24 -2.11
N LEU A 90 14.11 -6.53 -2.10
CA LEU A 90 15.37 -7.00 -2.69
C LEU A 90 15.46 -6.70 -4.18
N ALA A 91 14.40 -6.95 -4.95
CA ALA A 91 14.36 -6.67 -6.38
C ALA A 91 14.57 -5.18 -6.69
N VAL A 92 13.83 -4.30 -6.02
CA VAL A 92 13.94 -2.84 -6.22
C VAL A 92 15.32 -2.33 -5.79
N THR A 93 15.86 -2.81 -4.68
CA THR A 93 17.19 -2.37 -4.19
C THR A 93 18.32 -2.72 -5.15
N VAL A 94 18.19 -3.80 -5.91
CA VAL A 94 19.16 -4.20 -6.95
C VAL A 94 18.84 -3.59 -8.33
N GLY A 95 17.90 -2.64 -8.39
CA GLY A 95 17.55 -1.89 -9.59
C GLY A 95 16.71 -2.68 -10.60
N MET A 96 15.99 -3.72 -10.15
CA MET A 96 14.96 -4.36 -10.98
C MET A 96 13.67 -3.54 -10.92
N GLU A 97 12.87 -3.66 -11.97
CA GLU A 97 11.57 -3.01 -12.02
C GLU A 97 10.63 -3.56 -10.94
N HIS A 98 9.78 -2.69 -10.44
CA HIS A 98 8.69 -3.08 -9.57
C HIS A 98 7.68 -3.91 -10.37
N GLU A 99 7.37 -5.11 -9.90
CA GLU A 99 6.46 -6.04 -10.58
C GLU A 99 5.54 -6.68 -9.55
N LYS A 100 4.27 -6.85 -9.92
CA LYS A 100 3.32 -7.57 -9.07
C LYS A 100 3.74 -9.04 -9.00
N LEU A 101 4.16 -9.48 -7.82
CA LEU A 101 4.51 -10.87 -7.56
C LEU A 101 3.24 -11.73 -7.51
N VAL A 102 3.37 -12.97 -8.00
CA VAL A 102 2.30 -13.97 -7.99
C VAL A 102 2.67 -15.07 -7.00
N ASN A 103 1.67 -15.58 -6.28
CA ASN A 103 1.84 -16.70 -5.35
C ASN A 103 2.08 -18.02 -6.11
N HIS A 104 3.27 -18.15 -6.68
CA HIS A 104 3.71 -19.32 -7.43
C HIS A 104 5.18 -19.60 -7.13
N ASN A 105 5.46 -20.74 -6.49
CA ASN A 105 6.77 -21.05 -5.93
C ASN A 105 7.90 -20.92 -6.96
N GLU A 106 7.71 -21.43 -8.17
CA GLU A 106 8.73 -21.36 -9.23
C GLU A 106 8.98 -19.91 -9.69
N THR A 107 7.92 -19.12 -9.82
CA THR A 107 8.04 -17.69 -10.20
C THR A 107 8.83 -16.92 -9.15
N LEU A 108 8.55 -17.14 -7.87
CA LEU A 108 9.26 -16.50 -6.76
C LEU A 108 10.73 -16.94 -6.71
N ARG A 109 11.01 -18.25 -6.89
CA ARG A 109 12.39 -18.77 -6.95
C ARG A 109 13.16 -18.21 -8.14
N ASN A 110 12.54 -18.09 -9.31
CA ASN A 110 13.15 -17.49 -10.49
C ASN A 110 13.52 -16.03 -10.24
N LYS A 111 12.62 -15.24 -9.64
CA LYS A 111 12.91 -13.85 -9.28
C LYS A 111 14.06 -13.75 -8.28
N ILE A 112 14.16 -14.66 -7.30
CA ILE A 112 15.31 -14.70 -6.37
C ILE A 112 16.62 -15.01 -7.11
N MET A 113 16.60 -15.95 -8.05
CA MET A 113 17.79 -16.25 -8.87
C MET A 113 18.21 -15.03 -9.70
N ASP A 114 17.26 -14.29 -10.26
CA ASP A 114 17.54 -13.05 -10.99
C ASP A 114 18.17 -11.99 -10.09
N VAL A 115 17.66 -11.81 -8.86
CA VAL A 115 18.25 -10.94 -7.85
C VAL A 115 19.71 -11.35 -7.56
N LYS A 116 19.97 -12.64 -7.29
CA LYS A 116 21.32 -13.15 -6.99
C LYS A 116 22.27 -12.96 -8.16
N LYS A 117 21.80 -13.19 -9.38
CA LYS A 117 22.57 -12.97 -10.62
C LYS A 117 22.92 -11.49 -10.77
N LYS A 118 21.97 -10.59 -10.53
CA LYS A 118 22.16 -9.14 -10.57
C LYS A 118 23.20 -8.69 -9.54
N VAL A 119 23.10 -9.14 -8.29
CA VAL A 119 24.08 -8.86 -7.22
C VAL A 119 25.48 -9.35 -7.58
N SER A 120 25.58 -10.56 -8.15
CA SER A 120 26.87 -11.13 -8.55
C SER A 120 27.57 -10.32 -9.64
N SER A 121 26.78 -9.67 -10.51
CA SER A 121 27.28 -8.81 -11.60
C SER A 121 27.70 -7.40 -11.18
N PHE A 122 27.38 -6.97 -9.95
CA PHE A 122 27.61 -5.60 -9.52
C PHE A 122 29.08 -5.19 -9.47
N SER A 123 29.35 -3.91 -9.69
CA SER A 123 30.57 -3.26 -9.21
C SER A 123 30.54 -3.09 -7.68
N ASN A 124 31.63 -2.59 -7.10
CA ASN A 124 31.69 -2.30 -5.67
C ASN A 124 30.72 -1.18 -5.27
N GLU A 125 30.64 -0.16 -6.12
CA GLU A 125 29.78 0.99 -5.97
C GLU A 125 28.30 0.57 -6.07
N GLU A 126 27.95 -0.24 -7.07
CA GLU A 126 26.59 -0.76 -7.24
C GLU A 126 26.15 -1.60 -6.03
N ALA A 127 27.02 -2.49 -5.52
CA ALA A 127 26.72 -3.28 -4.33
C ALA A 127 26.54 -2.41 -3.08
N THR A 128 27.36 -1.37 -2.93
CA THR A 128 27.26 -0.43 -1.79
C THR A 128 25.97 0.38 -1.85
N VAL A 129 25.59 0.88 -3.03
CA VAL A 129 24.33 1.60 -3.24
C VAL A 129 23.12 0.68 -2.96
N ALA A 130 23.12 -0.54 -3.50
CA ALA A 130 22.04 -1.50 -3.26
C ALA A 130 21.88 -1.84 -1.76
N ASN A 131 22.99 -2.03 -1.05
CA ASN A 131 22.95 -2.30 0.39
C ASN A 131 22.43 -1.12 1.20
N LYS A 132 22.78 0.13 0.83
CA LYS A 132 22.21 1.33 1.46
C LYS A 132 20.71 1.46 1.21
N ASN A 133 20.27 1.09 0.01
CA ASN A 133 18.86 1.17 -0.39
C ASN A 133 17.95 0.24 0.44
N LEU A 134 18.47 -0.87 0.99
CA LEU A 134 17.70 -1.79 1.84
C LEU A 134 17.13 -1.16 3.11
N THR A 135 17.73 -0.06 3.57
CA THR A 135 17.31 0.66 4.78
C THR A 135 16.88 2.10 4.45
N SER A 136 16.65 2.42 3.17
CA SER A 136 16.27 3.76 2.76
C SER A 136 14.75 3.87 2.76
N GLY A 137 14.20 4.81 3.55
CA GLY A 137 12.76 4.99 3.70
C GLY A 137 12.01 5.16 2.38
N ASN A 138 12.55 5.95 1.44
CA ASN A 138 11.94 6.14 0.12
C ASN A 138 11.94 4.86 -0.74
N VAL A 139 12.96 4.01 -0.64
CA VAL A 139 13.02 2.74 -1.37
C VAL A 139 12.07 1.74 -0.75
N ILE A 140 12.03 1.65 0.58
CA ILE A 140 11.08 0.80 1.30
C ILE A 140 9.65 1.21 0.97
N TYR A 141 9.34 2.51 1.00
CA TYR A 141 8.02 3.00 0.64
C TYR A 141 7.62 2.57 -0.78
N GLN A 142 8.45 2.87 -1.80
CA GLN A 142 8.16 2.49 -3.19
C GLN A 142 8.06 0.98 -3.40
N ALA A 143 8.89 0.20 -2.70
CA ALA A 143 8.94 -1.24 -2.90
C ALA A 143 7.74 -1.95 -2.28
N ILE A 144 7.34 -1.58 -1.06
CA ILE A 144 6.43 -2.42 -0.25
C ILE A 144 5.27 -1.70 0.44
N LEU A 145 5.17 -0.36 0.35
CA LEU A 145 4.07 0.39 0.95
C LEU A 145 3.22 1.16 -0.06
N MET A 146 3.84 1.70 -1.11
CA MET A 146 3.23 2.66 -2.05
C MET A 146 1.95 2.10 -2.69
N ASP A 147 2.03 0.94 -3.34
CA ASP A 147 0.86 0.32 -3.99
C ASP A 147 -0.28 0.07 -2.99
N ASP A 148 0.04 -0.43 -1.80
CA ASP A 148 -0.98 -0.70 -0.78
C ASP A 148 -1.61 0.59 -0.25
N PHE A 149 -0.83 1.65 -0.06
CA PHE A 149 -1.35 2.96 0.32
C PHE A 149 -2.31 3.51 -0.71
N HIS A 150 -1.93 3.49 -2.00
CA HIS A 150 -2.77 4.00 -3.08
C HIS A 150 -4.03 3.14 -3.28
N ASN A 151 -3.92 1.82 -3.19
CA ASN A 151 -5.08 0.93 -3.21
C ASN A 151 -6.07 1.26 -2.08
N ILE A 152 -5.57 1.47 -0.85
CA ILE A 152 -6.45 1.85 0.28
C ILE A 152 -7.00 3.26 0.13
N LEU A 153 -6.22 4.21 -0.39
CA LEU A 153 -6.72 5.55 -0.66
C LEU A 153 -7.91 5.49 -1.63
N ASP A 154 -7.84 4.68 -2.69
CA ASP A 154 -8.95 4.47 -3.62
C ASP A 154 -10.13 3.74 -2.97
N GLU A 155 -9.89 2.73 -2.14
CA GLU A 155 -10.95 1.96 -1.45
C GLU A 155 -11.65 2.78 -0.35
N VAL A 156 -10.97 3.76 0.26
CA VAL A 156 -11.51 4.60 1.35
C VAL A 156 -12.09 5.92 0.82
N ASN A 157 -11.74 6.32 -0.41
CA ASN A 157 -12.24 7.55 -1.04
C ASN A 157 -13.73 7.44 -1.39
N LEU A 158 -14.57 8.17 -0.67
CA LEU A 158 -16.02 8.24 -0.89
C LEU A 158 -16.46 8.77 -2.27
N SER A 159 -15.54 9.33 -3.06
CA SER A 159 -15.79 9.77 -4.44
C SER A 159 -15.37 8.73 -5.48
N HIS A 160 -14.74 7.63 -5.08
CA HIS A 160 -14.20 6.63 -5.98
C HIS A 160 -15.14 5.42 -6.08
N SER A 161 -15.22 4.80 -7.26
CA SER A 161 -16.12 3.65 -7.49
C SER A 161 -15.70 2.38 -6.75
N ASN A 162 -14.45 2.30 -6.32
CA ASN A 162 -13.95 1.16 -5.54
C ASN A 162 -14.37 1.23 -4.06
N ASN A 163 -14.97 2.34 -3.63
CA ASN A 163 -15.42 2.49 -2.27
C ASN A 163 -16.79 1.82 -2.07
N ASP A 164 -16.86 0.91 -1.10
CA ASP A 164 -18.05 0.11 -0.82
C ASP A 164 -19.24 0.98 -0.36
N LEU A 165 -18.99 2.01 0.45
CA LEU A 165 -20.05 2.93 0.88
C LEU A 165 -20.55 3.81 -0.27
N ALA A 166 -19.65 4.31 -1.12
CA ALA A 166 -20.00 5.08 -2.31
C ALA A 166 -20.88 4.25 -3.26
N THR A 167 -20.53 2.99 -3.44
CA THR A 167 -21.34 2.03 -4.21
C THR A 167 -22.72 1.85 -3.58
N LEU A 168 -22.81 1.62 -2.27
CA LEU A 168 -24.08 1.48 -1.55
C LEU A 168 -24.98 2.72 -1.71
N VAL A 169 -24.44 3.93 -1.55
CA VAL A 169 -25.25 5.17 -1.62
C VAL A 169 -25.63 5.54 -3.06
N SER A 170 -24.98 4.95 -4.06
CA SER A 170 -25.31 5.13 -5.47
C SER A 170 -26.52 4.31 -5.93
N ILE A 171 -26.98 3.36 -5.11
CA ILE A 171 -28.19 2.57 -5.38
C ILE A 171 -29.40 3.50 -5.52
N ASP A 172 -30.26 3.20 -6.50
CA ASP A 172 -31.50 3.94 -6.73
C ASP A 172 -32.35 3.95 -5.46
N LYS A 173 -32.87 5.11 -5.07
CA LYS A 173 -33.74 5.25 -3.88
C LYS A 173 -35.05 4.46 -4.00
N SER A 174 -35.42 4.03 -5.21
CA SER A 174 -36.55 3.17 -5.49
C SER A 174 -36.23 1.67 -5.39
N SER A 175 -34.96 1.29 -5.21
CA SER A 175 -34.55 -0.11 -5.03
C SER A 175 -35.24 -0.76 -3.82
N PRO A 176 -35.57 -2.06 -3.90
CA PRO A 176 -36.10 -2.80 -2.77
C PRO A 176 -35.16 -2.77 -1.56
N GLU A 177 -35.73 -2.68 -0.36
CA GLU A 177 -34.96 -2.69 0.89
C GLU A 177 -34.00 -3.90 0.99
N ALA A 178 -34.44 -5.07 0.50
CA ALA A 178 -33.62 -6.28 0.46
C ALA A 178 -32.34 -6.13 -0.40
N GLU A 179 -32.38 -5.33 -1.47
CA GLU A 179 -31.23 -5.04 -2.32
C GLU A 179 -30.21 -4.14 -1.57
N ILE A 180 -30.71 -3.12 -0.88
CA ILE A 180 -29.87 -2.22 -0.06
C ILE A 180 -29.18 -2.99 1.07
N ILE A 181 -29.92 -3.87 1.77
CA ILE A 181 -29.37 -4.72 2.84
C ILE A 181 -28.28 -5.65 2.27
N LYS A 182 -28.55 -6.27 1.11
CA LYS A 182 -27.58 -7.16 0.45
C LYS A 182 -26.29 -6.43 0.10
N GLN A 183 -26.39 -5.26 -0.54
CA GLN A 183 -25.20 -4.48 -0.91
C GLN A 183 -24.40 -4.04 0.32
N ALA A 184 -25.08 -3.63 1.39
CA ALA A 184 -24.40 -3.24 2.63
C ALA A 184 -23.63 -4.42 3.24
N ARG A 185 -24.19 -5.64 3.21
CA ARG A 185 -23.50 -6.87 3.66
C ARG A 185 -22.31 -7.21 2.79
N GLU A 186 -22.47 -7.18 1.47
CA GLU A 186 -21.38 -7.45 0.53
C GLU A 186 -20.23 -6.44 0.71
N GLY A 187 -20.54 -5.15 0.92
CA GLY A 187 -19.54 -4.13 1.21
C GLY A 187 -18.85 -4.31 2.56
N ILE A 188 -19.58 -4.72 3.61
CA ILE A 188 -18.99 -5.07 4.92
C ILE A 188 -18.03 -6.26 4.77
N GLU A 189 -18.46 -7.32 4.08
CA GLU A 189 -17.63 -8.51 3.83
C GLU A 189 -16.39 -8.17 2.99
N SER A 190 -16.53 -7.29 1.98
CA SER A 190 -15.43 -6.78 1.16
C SER A 190 -14.37 -6.09 2.03
N ILE A 191 -14.78 -5.13 2.86
CA ILE A 191 -13.87 -4.42 3.78
C ILE A 191 -13.16 -5.39 4.71
N GLU A 192 -13.89 -6.34 5.30
CA GLU A 192 -13.34 -7.30 6.26
C GLU A 192 -12.33 -8.26 5.60
N LYS A 193 -12.57 -8.64 4.33
CA LYS A 193 -11.76 -9.61 3.60
C LYS A 193 -10.58 -8.99 2.84
N TYR A 194 -10.67 -7.73 2.42
CA TYR A 194 -9.70 -7.12 1.51
C TYR A 194 -9.08 -5.83 2.07
N THR A 195 -9.90 -4.83 2.42
CA THR A 195 -9.42 -3.50 2.84
C THR A 195 -8.70 -3.56 4.20
N TYR A 196 -9.28 -4.21 5.21
CA TYR A 196 -8.63 -4.34 6.52
C TYR A 196 -7.31 -5.12 6.46
N PRO A 197 -7.23 -6.30 5.81
CA PRO A 197 -5.96 -6.99 5.63
C PRO A 197 -4.90 -6.17 4.91
N THR A 198 -5.28 -5.30 3.97
CA THR A 198 -4.33 -4.41 3.29
C THR A 198 -3.79 -3.33 4.23
N ILE A 199 -4.63 -2.70 5.06
CA ILE A 199 -4.14 -1.78 6.11
C ILE A 199 -3.21 -2.50 7.09
N GLN A 200 -3.55 -3.72 7.52
CA GLN A 200 -2.71 -4.52 8.42
C GLN A 200 -1.35 -4.85 7.77
N ARG A 201 -1.34 -5.09 6.45
CA ARG A 201 -0.11 -5.34 5.69
C ARG A 201 0.78 -4.10 5.65
N ILE A 202 0.21 -2.91 5.42
CA ILE A 202 0.94 -1.63 5.51
C ILE A 202 1.57 -1.48 6.90
N GLU A 203 0.81 -1.70 7.98
CA GLU A 203 1.32 -1.61 9.35
C GLU A 203 2.44 -2.60 9.64
N THR A 204 2.23 -3.86 9.26
CA THR A 204 3.20 -4.93 9.45
C THR A 204 4.50 -4.58 8.71
N ASN A 205 4.42 -4.17 7.44
CA ASN A 205 5.59 -3.80 6.66
C ASN A 205 6.26 -2.54 7.20
N PHE A 206 5.49 -1.51 7.58
CA PHE A 206 6.04 -0.28 8.14
C PHE A 206 6.79 -0.51 9.46
N SER A 207 6.24 -1.34 10.34
CA SER A 207 6.84 -1.66 11.64
C SER A 207 8.15 -2.44 11.59
N LYS A 208 8.46 -3.10 10.45
CA LYS A 208 9.75 -3.78 10.23
C LYS A 208 10.93 -2.82 10.07
N TYR A 209 10.67 -1.56 9.72
CA TYR A 209 11.71 -0.59 9.33
C TYR A 209 11.67 0.73 10.13
N PRO A 210 11.59 0.69 11.47
CA PRO A 210 11.37 1.89 12.27
C PRO A 210 12.52 2.92 12.16
N SER A 211 13.73 2.46 11.89
CA SER A 211 14.92 3.32 11.76
C SER A 211 15.21 3.78 10.32
N SER A 212 14.39 3.38 9.35
CA SER A 212 14.61 3.74 7.93
C SER A 212 13.97 5.06 7.53
N PHE A 213 13.14 5.63 8.41
CA PHE A 213 12.42 6.88 8.20
C PHE A 213 12.91 7.92 9.21
N SER A 214 12.98 9.18 8.79
CA SER A 214 13.10 10.31 9.74
C SER A 214 11.84 10.41 10.61
N ASP A 215 11.94 11.05 11.77
CA ASP A 215 10.80 11.25 12.68
C ASP A 215 9.58 11.87 11.98
N LYS A 216 9.82 12.81 11.04
CA LYS A 216 8.76 13.45 10.26
C LYS A 216 8.09 12.46 9.31
N GLU A 217 8.87 11.67 8.56
CA GLU A 217 8.35 10.67 7.63
C GLU A 217 7.61 9.56 8.37
N PHE A 218 8.19 9.06 9.47
CA PHE A 218 7.57 8.05 10.32
C PHE A 218 6.23 8.54 10.86
N LYS A 219 6.17 9.79 11.32
CA LYS A 219 4.92 10.42 11.79
C LYS A 219 3.88 10.52 10.67
N LEU A 220 4.26 11.00 9.47
CA LEU A 220 3.33 11.12 8.35
C LEU A 220 2.74 9.77 7.94
N ILE A 221 3.56 8.72 7.85
CA ILE A 221 3.11 7.36 7.52
C ILE A 221 2.16 6.84 8.61
N GLY A 222 2.57 6.93 9.88
CA GLY A 222 1.76 6.47 11.01
C GLY A 222 0.42 7.20 11.13
N GLU A 223 0.40 8.52 10.96
CA GLU A 223 -0.84 9.31 10.93
C GLU A 223 -1.73 8.93 9.74
N SER A 224 -1.15 8.65 8.57
CA SER A 224 -1.90 8.22 7.39
C SER A 224 -2.62 6.89 7.64
N ILE A 225 -1.93 5.90 8.21
CA ILE A 225 -2.52 4.61 8.59
C ILE A 225 -3.70 4.82 9.56
N ASN A 226 -3.48 5.59 10.63
CA ASN A 226 -4.52 5.84 11.64
C ASN A 226 -5.73 6.56 11.05
N ASN A 227 -5.50 7.55 10.18
CA ASN A 227 -6.57 8.28 9.52
C ASN A 227 -7.35 7.40 8.52
N LEU A 228 -6.68 6.54 7.76
CA LEU A 228 -7.35 5.58 6.86
C LEU A 228 -8.21 4.59 7.64
N LYS A 229 -7.70 4.02 8.73
CA LYS A 229 -8.48 3.18 9.66
C LYS A 229 -9.69 3.92 10.21
N SER A 230 -9.46 5.11 10.74
CA SER A 230 -10.48 5.95 11.34
C SER A 230 -11.58 6.33 10.33
N SER A 231 -11.22 6.59 9.07
CA SER A 231 -12.19 6.82 8.00
C SER A 231 -12.99 5.55 7.70
N LEU A 232 -12.31 4.43 7.45
CA LEU A 232 -12.92 3.15 7.12
C LEU A 232 -13.88 2.65 8.21
N GLU A 233 -13.50 2.78 9.48
CA GLU A 233 -14.37 2.42 10.62
C GLU A 233 -15.68 3.22 10.64
N LYS A 234 -15.63 4.51 10.29
CA LYS A 234 -16.84 5.35 10.20
C LYS A 234 -17.71 4.92 9.03
N GLN A 235 -17.10 4.58 7.90
CA GLN A 235 -17.82 4.04 6.74
C GLN A 235 -18.48 2.70 7.05
N LEU A 236 -17.79 1.82 7.76
CA LEU A 236 -18.34 0.56 8.23
C LEU A 236 -19.52 0.78 9.20
N LYS A 237 -19.42 1.74 10.12
CA LYS A 237 -20.53 2.13 11.02
C LYS A 237 -21.75 2.62 10.24
N MET A 238 -21.54 3.39 9.17
CA MET A 238 -22.63 3.83 8.28
C MET A 238 -23.29 2.65 7.57
N MET A 239 -22.51 1.70 7.04
CA MET A 239 -23.07 0.51 6.36
C MET A 239 -23.80 -0.45 7.31
N LYS A 240 -23.30 -0.64 8.54
CA LYS A 240 -23.91 -1.52 9.54
C LYS A 240 -25.32 -1.08 9.96
N GLN A 241 -25.74 0.15 9.68
CA GLN A 241 -27.12 0.61 9.91
C GLN A 241 -28.14 -0.05 8.98
N PHE A 242 -27.69 -0.56 7.83
CA PHE A 242 -28.52 -1.24 6.86
C PHE A 242 -28.64 -2.73 7.15
N ASP A 243 -27.76 -3.34 7.96
CA ASP A 243 -27.81 -4.78 8.26
C ASP A 243 -29.00 -5.19 9.17
N GLY A 244 -29.82 -4.24 9.63
CA GLY A 244 -31.08 -4.50 10.35
C GLY A 244 -30.93 -5.11 11.76
N ASN A 245 -29.73 -5.57 12.12
CA ASN A 245 -29.40 -6.20 13.41
C ASN A 245 -28.81 -5.23 14.45
N THR A 246 -28.52 -3.98 14.07
CA THR A 246 -28.04 -2.95 14.98
C THR A 246 -29.21 -2.27 15.67
N GLU A 247 -29.25 -2.33 17.02
CA GLU A 247 -30.15 -1.47 17.80
C GLU A 247 -29.89 -0.01 17.39
N ASN A 248 -30.96 0.65 16.92
CA ASN A 248 -30.95 2.04 16.47
C ASN A 248 -30.45 2.96 17.60
N SER A 249 -29.13 3.18 17.67
CA SER A 249 -28.62 4.47 18.13
C SER A 249 -28.82 5.45 16.98
N GLU A 250 -29.33 6.65 17.27
CA GLU A 250 -29.38 7.75 16.32
C GLU A 250 -27.94 8.12 15.94
N LEU A 251 -27.38 7.42 14.96
CA LEU A 251 -26.07 7.72 14.41
C LEU A 251 -26.22 8.97 13.55
N ASP A 252 -25.46 10.01 13.90
CA ASP A 252 -25.35 11.22 13.11
C ASP A 252 -24.57 10.92 11.82
N TYR A 253 -25.31 10.58 10.76
CA TYR A 253 -24.74 10.21 9.46
C TYR A 253 -23.97 11.37 8.82
N GLU A 254 -24.44 12.60 8.99
CA GLU A 254 -23.77 13.78 8.45
C GLU A 254 -22.42 13.99 9.13
N TYR A 255 -22.38 13.88 10.46
CA TYR A 255 -21.12 13.91 11.22
C TYR A 255 -20.17 12.78 10.80
N LEU A 256 -20.66 11.54 10.70
CA LEU A 256 -19.83 10.39 10.30
C LEU A 256 -19.25 10.57 8.90
N LEU A 257 -20.05 11.00 7.93
CA LEU A 257 -19.63 11.23 6.56
C LEU A 257 -18.57 12.34 6.49
N LYS A 258 -18.82 13.47 7.15
CA LYS A 258 -17.88 14.59 7.22
C LYS A 258 -16.56 14.15 7.87
N SER A 259 -16.62 13.50 9.01
CA SER A 259 -15.43 13.06 9.74
C SER A 259 -14.65 11.97 8.99
N ALA A 260 -15.33 11.04 8.30
CA ALA A 260 -14.67 10.06 7.43
C ALA A 260 -13.93 10.72 6.27
N THR A 261 -14.55 11.74 5.66
CA THR A 261 -13.95 12.53 4.57
C THR A 261 -12.72 13.31 5.05
N GLU A 262 -12.81 13.96 6.20
CA GLU A 262 -11.70 14.71 6.79
C GLU A 262 -10.50 13.82 7.11
N ASP A 263 -10.73 12.64 7.67
CA ASP A 263 -9.66 11.69 7.98
C ASP A 263 -9.01 11.15 6.69
N TYR A 264 -9.82 10.76 5.69
CA TYR A 264 -9.30 10.38 4.38
C TYR A 264 -8.42 11.49 3.76
N LYS A 265 -8.90 12.74 3.76
CA LYS A 265 -8.14 13.87 3.19
C LYS A 265 -6.84 14.16 3.92
N LYS A 266 -6.78 13.96 5.24
CA LYS A 266 -5.52 14.06 5.99
C LYS A 266 -4.54 12.96 5.58
N ALA A 267 -5.00 11.72 5.41
CA ALA A 267 -4.16 10.63 4.95
C ALA A 267 -3.62 10.88 3.53
N GLU A 268 -4.49 11.22 2.59
CA GLU A 268 -4.12 11.57 1.21
C GLU A 268 -3.07 12.69 1.20
N THR A 269 -3.33 13.80 1.88
CA THR A 269 -2.41 14.94 1.97
C THR A 269 -1.05 14.54 2.58
N ASN A 270 -1.04 13.66 3.59
CA ASN A 270 0.20 13.23 4.22
C ASN A 270 1.03 12.36 3.28
N ILE A 271 0.39 11.45 2.52
CA ILE A 271 1.05 10.62 1.52
C ILE A 271 1.57 11.48 0.36
N GLU A 272 0.77 12.41 -0.17
CA GLU A 272 1.22 13.34 -1.23
C GLU A 272 2.44 14.17 -0.80
N LYS A 273 2.44 14.68 0.45
CA LYS A 273 3.59 15.42 1.00
C LYS A 273 4.83 14.55 1.12
N LEU A 274 4.66 13.29 1.52
CA LEU A 274 5.74 12.33 1.66
C LEU A 274 6.35 12.02 0.29
N GLU A 275 5.52 11.66 -0.69
CA GLU A 275 5.93 11.34 -2.05
C GLU A 275 6.58 12.54 -2.75
N SER A 276 6.00 13.73 -2.60
CA SER A 276 6.58 14.97 -3.12
C SER A 276 7.97 15.24 -2.54
N SER A 277 8.18 14.98 -1.25
CA SER A 277 9.50 15.17 -0.61
C SER A 277 10.58 14.23 -1.14
N TRP A 278 10.17 13.11 -1.73
CA TRP A 278 11.04 12.11 -2.34
C TRP A 278 11.09 12.21 -3.88
N ASN A 279 10.36 13.16 -4.48
CA ASN A 279 10.14 13.27 -5.92
C ASN A 279 9.58 11.98 -6.54
N ILE A 280 8.67 11.32 -5.84
CA ILE A 280 7.97 10.14 -6.33
C ILE A 280 6.68 10.59 -7.01
N VAL A 281 6.38 9.98 -8.16
CA VAL A 281 5.09 10.12 -8.84
C VAL A 281 4.48 8.73 -8.90
N TYR A 282 3.35 8.55 -8.20
CA TYR A 282 2.59 7.33 -8.34
C TYR A 282 1.89 7.31 -9.70
N THR A 283 2.11 6.25 -10.46
CA THR A 283 1.36 5.96 -11.68
C THR A 283 0.65 4.64 -11.47
N SER A 284 -0.68 4.65 -11.41
CA SER A 284 -1.44 3.41 -11.41
C SER A 284 -1.10 2.61 -12.67
N LYS A 285 -0.75 1.33 -12.49
CA LYS A 285 -0.41 0.40 -13.57
C LYS A 285 -1.64 -0.30 -14.09
#